data_AF-A0A1R3KTF8-F1
#
_entry.id   AF-A0A1R3KTF8-F1
#
_cell.length_a   1.000
_cell.length_b   1.000
_cell.length_c   1.000
_cell.angle_alpha   90.00
_cell.angle_beta   90.00
_cell.angle_gamma   90.00
#
_symmetry.space_group_name_H-M   'P 1'
#
loop_
_entity.id
_entity.type
_entity.pdbx_description
1 polymer ?
#
loop_
_entity_poly.entity_id
_entity_poly.type
_entity_poly.pdbx_seq_one_letter_code
_entity_poly.pdbx_strand_id
1 'polypeptide(L)'
;MSDLIHKDPTCFPVLEAAGLPSAFLDAIMDGVLCSAEAIMCIPQCLDALCLNNNGLQAVRDRNALRCFVKILTSRTYLRALTGETPGSLSTGLDELMRHASSLRGPGVDMVIEILNAILKIGSGVDASFSSSEPASCSTPLWKLMLTGAIR
;
A
#
# COMPACT_ATOMS: atom_id res chain seq x y z
N MET A 1 -9.32 -6.29 -12.78
CA MET A 1 -8.32 -5.90 -13.81
C MET A 1 -7.23 -6.95 -13.92
N SER A 2 -6.51 -7.25 -12.83
CA SER A 2 -5.48 -8.31 -12.77
C SER A 2 -5.93 -9.65 -13.36
N ASP A 3 -7.11 -10.14 -12.97
CA ASP A 3 -7.62 -11.44 -13.44
C ASP A 3 -7.83 -11.50 -14.96
N LEU A 4 -8.23 -10.38 -15.58
CA LEU A 4 -8.44 -10.31 -17.02
C LEU A 4 -7.11 -10.38 -17.75
N ILE A 5 -6.12 -9.61 -17.30
CA ILE A 5 -4.79 -9.58 -17.92
C ILE A 5 -4.06 -10.91 -17.74
N HIS A 6 -4.17 -11.56 -16.58
CA HIS A 6 -3.56 -12.87 -16.35
C HIS A 6 -4.21 -13.98 -17.18
N LYS A 7 -5.54 -13.94 -17.39
CA LYS A 7 -6.25 -14.92 -18.22
C LYS A 7 -6.00 -14.70 -19.71
N ASP A 8 -5.91 -13.44 -20.13
CA ASP A 8 -5.68 -13.06 -21.52
C ASP A 8 -4.82 -11.79 -21.60
N PRO A 9 -3.49 -11.91 -21.78
CA PRO A 9 -2.60 -10.76 -21.90
C PRO A 9 -2.91 -9.85 -23.10
N THR A 10 -3.63 -10.35 -24.11
CA THR A 10 -4.00 -9.57 -25.29
C THR A 10 -5.10 -8.55 -25.01
N CYS A 11 -5.76 -8.61 -23.83
CA CYS A 11 -6.75 -7.62 -23.44
C CYS A 11 -6.15 -6.27 -23.01
N PHE A 12 -4.84 -6.21 -22.73
CA PHE A 12 -4.18 -5.00 -22.21
C PHE A 12 -4.44 -3.74 -23.06
N PRO A 13 -4.28 -3.74 -24.40
CA PRO A 13 -4.53 -2.54 -25.22
C PRO A 13 -5.96 -2.03 -25.13
N VAL A 14 -6.95 -2.91 -24.94
CA VAL A 14 -8.35 -2.52 -24.75
C VAL A 14 -8.55 -1.83 -23.41
N LEU A 15 -7.94 -2.38 -22.35
CA LEU A 15 -7.99 -1.77 -21.00
C LEU A 15 -7.25 -0.43 -20.97
N GLU A 16 -6.11 -0.34 -21.64
CA GLU A 16 -5.30 0.87 -21.79
C GLU A 16 -6.09 1.95 -22.54
N ALA A 17 -6.71 1.61 -23.68
CA ALA A 17 -7.56 2.54 -24.43
C ALA A 17 -8.78 3.02 -23.62
N ALA A 18 -9.30 2.18 -22.71
CA ALA A 18 -10.36 2.57 -21.78
C ALA A 18 -9.86 3.40 -20.58
N GLY A 19 -8.55 3.65 -20.46
CA GLY A 19 -7.95 4.42 -19.37
C GLY A 19 -7.88 3.68 -18.03
N LEU A 20 -8.17 2.38 -17.99
CA LEU A 20 -8.29 1.62 -16.74
C LEU A 20 -6.95 1.52 -15.96
N PRO A 21 -5.80 1.21 -16.58
CA PRO A 21 -4.50 1.23 -15.91
C PRO A 21 -4.19 2.58 -15.26
N SER A 22 -4.48 3.68 -15.98
CA SER A 22 -4.29 5.03 -15.46
C SER A 22 -5.19 5.28 -14.25
N ALA A 23 -6.49 5.04 -14.37
CA ALA A 23 -7.42 5.26 -13.27
C ALA A 23 -7.05 4.45 -12.02
N PHE A 24 -6.61 3.21 -12.18
CA PHE A 24 -6.13 2.38 -11.07
C PHE A 24 -4.88 2.98 -10.40
N LEU A 25 -3.87 3.33 -11.20
CA LEU A 25 -2.62 3.89 -10.69
C LEU A 25 -2.84 5.26 -10.03
N ASP A 26 -3.75 6.09 -10.54
CA ASP A 26 -4.11 7.37 -9.91
C ASP A 26 -4.81 7.10 -8.55
N ALA A 27 -5.76 6.17 -8.51
CA ALA A 27 -6.50 5.83 -7.30
C ALA A 27 -5.61 5.32 -6.15
N ILE A 28 -4.62 4.46 -6.44
CA ILE A 28 -3.73 3.97 -5.37
C ILE A 28 -2.79 5.06 -4.85
N MET A 29 -2.47 6.07 -5.67
CA MET A 29 -1.61 7.18 -5.30
C MET A 29 -2.35 8.24 -4.48
N ASP A 30 -3.62 8.51 -4.79
CA ASP A 30 -4.46 9.44 -4.01
C ASP A 30 -4.81 8.89 -2.63
N GLY A 31 -4.98 7.57 -2.54
CA GLY A 31 -5.19 6.86 -1.30
C GLY A 31 -6.13 5.69 -1.46
N VAL A 32 -5.66 4.52 -1.04
CA VAL A 32 -6.41 3.28 -1.14
C VAL A 32 -7.53 3.27 -0.10
N LEU A 33 -8.67 2.65 -0.44
CA LEU A 33 -9.71 2.32 0.53
C LEU A 33 -9.12 1.55 1.72
N CYS A 34 -9.51 1.89 2.94
CA CYS A 34 -9.07 1.17 4.14
C CYS A 34 -9.78 -0.20 4.25
N SER A 35 -9.37 -1.14 3.40
CA SER A 35 -9.84 -2.54 3.35
C SER A 35 -8.64 -3.45 3.11
N ALA A 36 -8.62 -4.60 3.79
CA ALA A 36 -7.56 -5.58 3.63
C ALA A 36 -7.51 -6.11 2.19
N GLU A 37 -8.68 -6.38 1.60
CA GLU A 37 -8.84 -6.85 0.23
C GLU A 37 -8.33 -5.81 -0.78
N ALA A 38 -8.68 -4.53 -0.58
CA ALA A 38 -8.24 -3.44 -1.43
C ALA A 38 -6.72 -3.23 -1.38
N ILE A 39 -6.09 -3.44 -0.22
CA ILE A 39 -4.63 -3.33 -0.07
C ILE A 39 -3.92 -4.54 -0.69
N MET A 40 -4.41 -5.76 -0.40
CA MET A 40 -3.79 -7.00 -0.89
C MET A 40 -3.92 -7.19 -2.40
N CYS A 41 -4.89 -6.55 -3.06
CA CYS A 41 -5.02 -6.66 -4.51
C CYS A 41 -4.01 -5.79 -5.29
N ILE A 42 -3.38 -4.80 -4.63
CA ILE A 42 -2.50 -3.84 -5.30
C ILE A 42 -1.29 -4.53 -5.93
N PRO A 43 -0.49 -5.36 -5.21
CA PRO A 43 0.67 -5.99 -5.81
C PRO A 43 0.31 -6.85 -7.02
N GLN A 44 -0.82 -7.59 -6.95
CA GLN A 44 -1.30 -8.42 -8.06
C GLN A 44 -1.75 -7.59 -9.26
N CYS A 45 -2.35 -6.42 -9.03
CA CYS A 45 -2.71 -5.50 -10.12
C CYS A 45 -1.48 -4.87 -10.76
N LEU A 46 -0.50 -4.45 -9.96
CA LEU A 46 0.77 -3.95 -10.48
C LEU A 46 1.52 -5.02 -11.25
N ASP A 47 1.54 -6.26 -10.77
CA ASP A 47 2.21 -7.39 -11.43
C ASP A 47 1.59 -7.66 -12.80
N ALA A 48 0.25 -7.69 -12.85
CA ALA A 48 -0.48 -7.81 -14.10
C ALA A 48 -0.17 -6.68 -15.09
N LEU A 49 -0.12 -5.43 -14.62
CA LEU A 49 0.26 -4.28 -15.47
C LEU A 49 1.69 -4.42 -16.00
N CYS A 50 2.60 -4.96 -15.20
CA CYS A 50 3.99 -5.13 -15.57
C CYS A 50 4.23 -6.22 -16.63
N LEU A 51 3.23 -7.06 -16.95
CA LEU A 51 3.30 -8.01 -18.06
C LEU A 51 3.35 -7.32 -19.43
N ASN A 52 2.96 -6.04 -19.50
CA ASN A 52 3.06 -5.20 -20.68
C ASN A 52 4.09 -4.08 -20.49
N ASN A 53 4.88 -3.76 -21.52
CA ASN A 53 5.90 -2.71 -21.44
C ASN A 53 5.33 -1.32 -21.13
N ASN A 54 4.19 -0.93 -21.71
CA ASN A 54 3.55 0.34 -21.42
C ASN A 54 3.05 0.38 -19.97
N GLY A 55 2.46 -0.72 -19.51
CA GLY A 55 2.01 -0.87 -18.13
C GLY A 55 3.17 -0.78 -17.13
N LEU A 56 4.28 -1.46 -17.39
CA LEU A 56 5.50 -1.36 -16.58
C LEU A 56 6.05 0.07 -16.55
N GLN A 57 6.10 0.77 -17.68
CA GLN A 57 6.54 2.16 -17.71
C GLN A 57 5.60 3.06 -16.89
N ALA A 58 4.29 2.91 -17.04
CA ALA A 58 3.32 3.69 -16.25
C ALA A 58 3.47 3.47 -14.73
N VAL A 59 3.74 2.22 -14.30
CA VAL A 59 4.04 1.88 -12.90
C VAL A 59 5.29 2.62 -12.40
N ARG A 60 6.33 2.70 -13.24
CA ARG A 60 7.59 3.37 -12.90
C ARG A 60 7.46 4.89 -12.87
N ASP A 61 6.82 5.47 -13.88
CA ASP A 61 6.65 6.92 -14.02
C ASP A 61 5.86 7.51 -12.84
N ARG A 62 4.89 6.76 -12.33
CA ARG A 62 4.06 7.16 -11.18
C ARG A 62 4.69 6.81 -9.84
N ASN A 63 5.83 6.12 -9.84
CA ASN A 63 6.45 5.55 -8.65
C ASN A 63 5.42 4.78 -7.79
N ALA A 64 4.65 3.90 -8.42
CA ALA A 64 3.43 3.35 -7.85
C ALA A 64 3.65 2.57 -6.55
N LEU A 65 4.82 1.94 -6.38
CA LEU A 65 5.19 1.26 -5.13
C LEU A 65 5.15 2.19 -3.92
N ARG A 66 5.39 3.49 -4.11
CA ARG A 66 5.38 4.46 -3.02
C ARG A 66 4.00 4.59 -2.35
N CYS A 67 2.91 4.10 -2.94
CA CYS A 67 1.61 4.02 -2.27
C CYS A 67 1.68 3.25 -0.95
N PHE A 68 2.56 2.24 -0.85
CA PHE A 68 2.71 1.43 0.35
C PHE A 68 3.35 2.18 1.52
N VAL A 69 4.07 3.27 1.27
CA VAL A 69 4.59 4.13 2.34
C VAL A 69 3.44 4.67 3.17
N LYS A 70 2.41 5.26 2.54
CA LYS A 70 1.23 5.78 3.22
C LYS A 70 0.42 4.66 3.88
N ILE A 71 0.28 3.53 3.20
CA ILE A 71 -0.48 2.37 3.72
C ILE A 71 0.14 1.84 5.01
N LEU A 72 1.46 1.62 5.02
CA LEU A 72 2.16 0.97 6.12
C LEU A 72 2.56 1.91 7.26
N THR A 73 2.47 3.23 7.07
CA THR A 73 2.90 4.21 8.08
C THR A 73 1.75 5.07 8.62
N SER A 74 0.58 5.08 7.97
CA SER A 74 -0.58 5.85 8.44
C SER A 74 -1.44 5.08 9.42
N ARG A 75 -1.91 5.78 10.46
CA ARG A 75 -2.89 5.26 11.43
C ARG A 75 -4.21 4.83 10.78
N THR A 76 -4.55 5.43 9.64
CA THR A 76 -5.79 5.13 8.88
C THR A 76 -5.91 3.64 8.56
N TYR A 77 -4.80 2.96 8.26
CA TYR A 77 -4.80 1.58 7.77
C TYR A 77 -4.55 0.52 8.84
N LEU A 78 -4.36 0.92 10.11
CA LEU A 78 -3.98 -0.01 11.18
C LEU A 78 -4.95 -1.19 11.33
N ARG A 79 -6.26 -0.96 11.16
CA ARG A 79 -7.25 -2.04 11.24
C ARG A 79 -7.15 -3.02 10.07
N ALA A 80 -6.95 -2.50 8.87
CA ALA A 80 -6.79 -3.32 7.68
C ALA A 80 -5.47 -4.12 7.70
N LEU A 81 -4.43 -3.59 8.36
CA LEU A 81 -3.12 -4.24 8.51
C LEU A 81 -3.02 -5.12 9.77
N THR A 82 -4.01 -5.97 10.00
CA THR A 82 -4.00 -6.96 11.09
C THR A 82 -4.19 -8.38 10.56
N GLY A 83 -3.94 -9.37 11.43
CA GLY A 83 -4.04 -10.79 11.08
C GLY A 83 -3.06 -11.19 9.98
N GLU A 84 -3.55 -11.89 8.96
CA GLU A 84 -2.75 -12.40 7.84
C GLU A 84 -2.44 -11.35 6.76
N THR A 85 -3.06 -10.16 6.84
CA THR A 85 -2.96 -9.13 5.80
C THR A 85 -1.52 -8.67 5.56
N PRO A 86 -0.70 -8.35 6.59
CA PRO A 86 0.69 -7.92 6.37
C PRO A 86 1.55 -9.02 5.72
N GLY A 87 1.35 -10.28 6.12
CA GLY A 87 2.06 -11.42 5.54
C GLY A 87 1.72 -11.61 4.07
N SER A 88 0.43 -11.61 3.74
CA SER A 88 -0.06 -11.74 2.36
C SER A 88 0.38 -10.58 1.47
N LEU A 89 0.36 -9.36 2.01
CA LEU A 89 0.85 -8.17 1.30
C LEU A 89 2.35 -8.28 1.02
N SER A 90 3.15 -8.70 2.02
CA SER A 90 4.60 -8.90 1.85
C SER A 90 4.91 -9.93 0.77
N THR A 91 4.21 -11.06 0.76
CA THR A 91 4.36 -12.08 -0.29
C THR A 91 4.00 -11.51 -1.66
N GLY A 92 2.90 -10.79 -1.79
CA GLY A 92 2.51 -10.16 -3.06
C GLY A 92 3.55 -9.16 -3.57
N LEU A 93 4.15 -8.37 -2.67
CA LEU A 93 5.24 -7.45 -3.00
C LEU A 93 6.51 -8.17 -3.45
N ASP A 94 6.91 -9.23 -2.75
CA ASP A 94 8.07 -10.05 -3.12
C ASP A 94 7.88 -10.66 -4.52
N GLU A 95 6.71 -11.25 -4.77
CA GLU A 95 6.37 -11.83 -6.07
C GLU A 95 6.40 -10.79 -7.20
N LEU A 96 5.81 -9.60 -6.99
CA LEU A 96 5.88 -8.49 -7.94
C LEU A 96 7.34 -8.12 -8.26
N MET A 97 8.20 -7.97 -7.26
CA MET A 97 9.61 -7.62 -7.46
C MET A 97 10.44 -8.79 -8.06
N ARG A 98 9.98 -10.03 -7.87
CA ARG A 98 10.57 -11.21 -8.47
C ARG A 98 10.29 -11.25 -9.97
N HIS A 99 9.04 -10.97 -10.37
CA HIS A 99 8.61 -10.93 -11.78
C HIS A 99 9.08 -9.66 -12.50
N ALA A 100 8.86 -8.48 -11.93
CA ALA A 100 9.25 -7.20 -12.50
C ALA A 100 10.57 -6.70 -11.88
N SER A 101 11.70 -7.33 -12.24
CA SER A 101 13.01 -7.06 -11.62
C SER A 101 13.47 -5.59 -11.67
N SER A 102 13.02 -4.82 -12.66
CA SER A 102 13.28 -3.37 -12.75
C SER A 102 12.66 -2.55 -11.61
N LEU A 103 11.69 -3.11 -10.89
CA LEU A 103 11.06 -2.50 -9.72
C LEU A 103 11.83 -2.76 -8.42
N ARG A 104 12.86 -3.61 -8.40
CA ARG A 104 13.60 -3.94 -7.17
C ARG A 104 14.28 -2.73 -6.54
N GLY A 105 14.92 -1.87 -7.34
CA GLY A 105 15.50 -0.61 -6.86
C GLY A 105 14.45 0.27 -6.18
N PRO A 106 13.40 0.69 -6.92
CA PRO A 106 12.28 1.44 -6.33
C PRO A 106 11.61 0.76 -5.12
N GLY A 107 11.53 -0.57 -5.11
CA GLY A 107 10.99 -1.34 -3.99
C GLY A 107 11.86 -1.27 -2.74
N VAL A 108 13.18 -1.36 -2.88
CA VAL A 108 14.12 -1.16 -1.77
C VAL A 108 14.04 0.28 -1.25
N ASP A 109 13.97 1.28 -2.13
CA ASP A 109 13.82 2.68 -1.74
C ASP A 109 12.52 2.90 -0.95
N MET A 110 11.42 2.31 -1.39
CA MET A 110 10.13 2.31 -0.68
C MET A 110 10.25 1.70 0.72
N VAL A 111 10.91 0.55 0.88
CA VAL A 111 11.10 -0.09 2.20
C VAL A 111 11.94 0.79 3.12
N ILE A 112 13.02 1.39 2.61
CA ILE A 112 13.85 2.33 3.36
C ILE A 112 13.01 3.54 3.81
N GLU A 113 12.15 4.08 2.94
CA GLU A 113 11.24 5.19 3.28
C GLU A 113 10.26 4.79 4.40
N ILE A 114 9.67 3.59 4.33
CA ILE A 114 8.79 3.06 5.38
C ILE A 114 9.53 2.97 6.72
N LEU A 115 10.73 2.37 6.75
CA LEU A 115 11.51 2.22 7.98
C LEU A 115 11.86 3.58 8.59
N ASN A 116 12.27 4.54 7.77
CA ASN A 116 12.55 5.90 8.23
C ASN A 116 11.30 6.60 8.79
N ALA A 117 10.13 6.40 8.17
CA ALA A 117 8.88 6.94 8.70
C ALA A 117 8.51 6.30 10.04
N ILE A 118 8.66 4.98 10.19
CA ILE A 118 8.44 4.28 11.46
C ILE A 118 9.40 4.79 12.55
N LEU A 119 10.69 4.99 12.22
CA LEU A 119 11.67 5.54 13.15
C LEU A 119 11.27 6.94 13.65
N LYS A 120 10.79 7.81 12.75
CA LYS A 120 10.27 9.14 13.12
C LYS A 120 9.09 9.04 14.07
N ILE A 121 8.10 8.21 13.74
CA ILE A 121 6.91 7.95 14.59
C ILE A 121 7.33 7.45 15.98
N GLY A 122 8.31 6.54 16.05
CA GLY A 122 8.81 5.97 17.30
C GLY A 122 9.68 6.91 18.13
N SER A 123 10.33 7.90 17.51
CA SER A 123 11.25 8.83 18.19
C SER A 123 10.56 9.89 19.05
N GLY A 124 9.23 10.02 18.98
CA GLY A 124 8.48 11.05 19.70
C GLY A 124 8.70 12.48 19.18
N VAL A 125 9.48 12.63 18.11
CA VAL A 125 9.66 13.90 17.38
C VAL A 125 8.52 14.03 16.37
N ASP A 126 7.29 14.21 16.86
CA ASP A 126 6.31 14.99 16.14
C ASP A 126 5.49 15.81 17.15
N ALA A 127 5.78 17.11 17.07
CA ALA A 127 5.16 18.20 17.78
C ALA A 127 3.67 18.33 17.39
N SER A 128 2.87 18.74 18.36
CA SER A 128 1.74 19.65 18.14
C SER A 128 0.75 19.26 17.02
N PHE A 129 0.01 18.16 17.18
CA PHE A 129 -1.27 18.04 16.48
C PHE A 129 -2.28 18.96 17.19
N SER A 130 -2.54 20.13 16.60
CA SER A 130 -3.65 21.00 17.02
C SER A 130 -4.95 20.22 16.88
N SER A 131 -5.51 19.81 18.02
CA SER A 131 -6.81 19.21 18.12
C SER A 131 -7.85 20.29 17.82
N SER A 132 -8.56 20.17 16.71
CA SER A 132 -9.85 20.84 16.56
C SER A 132 -10.89 19.83 16.07
N GLU A 133 -11.17 18.83 16.91
CA GLU A 133 -12.46 18.15 16.92
C GLU A 133 -12.82 17.75 18.37
N PRO A 134 -14.11 17.77 18.74
CA PRO A 134 -14.55 17.80 20.13
C PRO A 134 -14.44 16.44 20.81
N ALA A 135 -14.22 16.50 22.13
CA ALA A 135 -14.03 15.37 23.02
C ALA A 135 -15.15 14.32 22.90
N SER A 136 -14.77 13.11 22.51
CA SER A 136 -15.43 11.90 22.99
C SER A 136 -14.37 10.93 23.50
N CYS A 137 -14.57 10.53 24.76
CA CYS A 137 -13.68 9.75 25.58
C CYS A 137 -13.17 8.49 24.87
N SER A 138 -11.86 8.42 24.65
CA SER A 138 -11.20 7.16 24.29
C SER A 138 -9.83 7.14 24.92
N THR A 139 -9.71 6.40 26.01
CA THR A 139 -8.45 6.12 26.68
C THR A 139 -7.50 5.48 25.66
N PRO A 140 -6.23 5.92 25.57
CA PRO A 140 -5.28 5.32 24.65
C PRO A 140 -5.11 3.83 24.94
N LEU A 141 -5.14 3.00 23.89
CA LEU A 141 -5.09 1.53 23.98
C LEU A 141 -3.83 1.01 24.73
N TRP A 142 -2.73 1.78 24.71
CA TRP A 142 -1.51 1.46 25.46
C TRP A 142 -1.71 1.50 26.99
N LYS A 143 -2.67 2.30 27.47
CA LYS A 143 -3.02 2.40 28.89
C LYS A 143 -3.85 1.21 29.38
N LEU A 144 -4.55 0.52 28.48
CA LEU A 144 -5.29 -0.72 28.76
C LEU A 144 -4.39 -1.96 28.77
N MET A 145 -3.31 -1.95 27.98
CA MET A 145 -2.35 -3.06 27.97
C MET A 145 -1.47 -3.12 29.22
N LEU A 146 -1.19 -1.98 29.86
CA LEU A 146 -0.38 -1.92 31.08
C LEU A 146 -1.15 -2.23 32.37
N THR A 147 -2.49 -2.14 32.37
CA THR A 147 -3.31 -2.36 33.57
C THR A 147 -3.85 -3.78 33.73
N GLY A 148 -3.46 -4.72 32.85
CA GLY A 148 -3.84 -6.13 32.99
C GLY A 148 -5.34 -6.40 32.89
N ALA A 149 -6.10 -5.51 32.25
CA ALA A 149 -7.56 -5.57 32.18
C ALA A 149 -8.11 -6.46 31.05
N ILE A 150 -7.24 -7.12 30.26
CA ILE A 150 -7.64 -8.13 29.29
C ILE A 150 -6.94 -9.43 29.69
N ARG A 151 -7.68 -10.28 30.39
CA ARG A 151 -7.34 -11.68 30.64
C ARG A 151 -8.27 -12.55 29.83
#